data_AF-A0A942BPH4-F1
#
_entry.id   AF-A0A942BPH4-F1
#
_cell.length_a   1.000
_cell.length_b   1.000
_cell.length_c   1.000
_cell.angle_alpha   90.00
_cell.angle_beta   90.00
_cell.angle_gamma   90.00
#
_symmetry.space_group_name_H-M   'P 1'
#
loop_
_entity.id
_entity.type
_entity.pdbx_description
1 polymer ?
#
loop_
_entity_poly.entity_id
_entity_poly.type
_entity_poly.pdbx_seq_one_letter_code
_entity_poly.pdbx_strand_id
1 'polypeptide(L)'
;MVALIAYVALNSVGPNRVSDPGFDKPDADKKFVHYTLSGAAKPTIAGYRDEWTGHGVLLNSAVTGGTGTVSQIVQLDKSGGKWVTFRLRGRAEDAFKLTGDSLYMRIDFLTESGKKFVETSKRLIYREVLRDRKDFAANGNDLKSGAAVWRTYEFEELLPFPEVDSVRVTLGFDGGNGQGANANFFATNFELIQSETSLNGKTEPKAKSHPTLIVDESKLKPLGGRWYYLPKQGETVGETVTITDQNSRQLLYKAAGYSAPFGGNMTSWLKPGMITANGQQVQTDTFLPDNVRIVFSGGRWTIYTKNIPNHPIAKFPDRYGTQGYNPNYVVEQRLQFTMPTDPQRTGQEYAVGVNDNNGALNMGPIGVAVNGVIFFNPFDAGSDDASRIMDRCCGHPAPGGDYHYHKYPICVNTPFVDKGENHSPLIGFALDGFPVYGPYEREGVMARDDTAHPLNKLNAHEDKERGWHYHVSPGHFPYIIGGYMGRVNRMR
;
A
#
# COMPACT_ATOMS: atom_id res chain seq x y z
N MET A 1 13.94 29.81 -45.36
CA MET A 1 13.04 29.52 -44.22
C MET A 1 13.41 28.12 -43.73
N VAL A 2 14.39 28.03 -42.85
CA VAL A 2 14.94 26.76 -42.33
C VAL A 2 14.46 26.66 -40.88
N ALA A 3 13.63 25.67 -40.60
CA ALA A 3 13.13 25.40 -39.26
C ALA A 3 14.25 24.79 -38.42
N LEU A 4 14.67 25.53 -37.40
CA LEU A 4 15.63 25.10 -36.40
C LEU A 4 14.96 24.02 -35.53
N ILE A 5 15.32 22.76 -35.75
CA ILE A 5 14.96 21.67 -34.85
C ILE A 5 15.70 21.90 -33.54
N ALA A 6 14.95 22.22 -32.48
CA ALA A 6 15.47 22.32 -31.14
C ALA A 6 15.95 20.93 -30.70
N TYR A 7 17.27 20.74 -30.75
CA TYR A 7 17.96 19.63 -30.12
C TYR A 7 17.79 19.82 -28.60
N VAL A 8 16.86 19.09 -27.98
CA VAL A 8 16.84 18.96 -26.52
C VAL A 8 18.08 18.17 -26.16
N ALA A 9 19.13 18.89 -25.76
CA ALA A 9 20.32 18.29 -25.19
C ALA A 9 19.92 17.50 -23.93
N LEU A 10 20.01 16.17 -24.01
CA LEU A 10 20.14 15.28 -22.86
C LEU A 10 21.49 15.59 -22.20
N ASN A 11 21.55 16.67 -21.42
CA ASN A 11 22.71 16.98 -20.60
C ASN A 11 22.36 16.78 -19.11
N SER A 12 23.29 16.07 -18.46
CA SER A 12 23.49 15.89 -17.02
C SER A 12 22.52 14.96 -16.29
N VAL A 13 23.10 13.84 -15.85
CA VAL A 13 22.73 13.11 -14.64
C VAL A 13 22.45 14.12 -13.53
N GLY A 14 21.19 14.21 -13.08
CA GLY A 14 20.74 15.22 -12.12
C GLY A 14 21.45 15.11 -10.75
N PRO A 15 21.51 16.22 -9.98
CA PRO A 15 22.30 16.41 -8.75
C PRO A 15 21.82 15.63 -7.51
N ASN A 16 21.01 14.58 -7.71
CA ASN A 16 20.15 14.01 -6.69
C ASN A 16 20.43 12.51 -6.46
N ARG A 17 21.68 12.09 -6.68
CA ARG A 17 22.11 10.71 -6.42
C ARG A 17 22.51 10.57 -4.96
N VAL A 18 21.79 9.73 -4.25
CA VAL A 18 22.08 9.43 -2.85
C VAL A 18 23.14 8.34 -2.82
N SER A 19 24.38 8.73 -2.53
CA SER A 19 25.57 7.89 -2.27
C SER A 19 25.66 6.55 -3.03
N ASP A 20 26.31 6.53 -4.19
CA ASP A 20 26.77 5.28 -4.83
C ASP A 20 28.28 5.32 -5.12
N PRO A 21 29.14 5.02 -4.13
CA PRO A 21 30.50 4.64 -4.40
C PRO A 21 30.59 3.11 -4.56
N GLY A 22 30.27 2.56 -5.73
CA GLY A 22 30.95 1.33 -6.17
C GLY A 22 30.10 0.14 -6.62
N PHE A 23 28.85 0.30 -7.07
CA PHE A 23 28.20 -0.84 -7.76
C PHE A 23 28.97 -1.31 -8.99
N ASP A 24 29.52 -0.35 -9.76
CA ASP A 24 30.23 -0.64 -10.99
C ASP A 24 31.74 -0.87 -10.76
N LYS A 25 32.19 -1.03 -9.50
CA LYS A 25 33.59 -1.33 -9.13
C LYS A 25 33.69 -2.16 -7.84
N PRO A 26 33.94 -3.48 -7.91
CA PRO A 26 34.18 -4.26 -6.70
C PRO A 26 35.51 -3.87 -6.05
N ASP A 27 35.67 -4.15 -4.76
CA ASP A 27 36.94 -3.98 -4.05
C ASP A 27 38.03 -4.95 -4.54
N ALA A 28 39.22 -4.85 -3.94
CA ALA A 28 40.36 -5.69 -4.28
C ALA A 28 40.09 -7.21 -4.14
N ASP A 29 39.14 -7.60 -3.27
CA ASP A 29 38.73 -8.98 -3.03
C ASP A 29 37.55 -9.40 -3.92
N LYS A 30 37.19 -8.58 -4.92
CA LYS A 30 36.01 -8.75 -5.79
C LYS A 30 34.69 -8.74 -5.02
N LYS A 31 34.62 -8.05 -3.88
CA LYS A 31 33.38 -7.85 -3.11
C LYS A 31 32.79 -6.48 -3.39
N PHE A 32 31.48 -6.38 -3.29
CA PHE A 32 30.79 -5.10 -3.31
C PHE A 32 30.61 -4.62 -1.88
N VAL A 33 31.51 -3.73 -1.41
CA VAL A 33 31.60 -3.31 0.00
C VAL A 33 30.29 -2.74 0.55
N HIS A 34 29.46 -2.14 -0.30
CA HIS A 34 28.19 -1.54 0.08
C HIS A 34 26.96 -2.37 -0.27
N TYR A 35 27.13 -3.56 -0.86
CA TYR A 35 26.04 -4.41 -1.31
C TYR A 35 26.07 -5.76 -0.62
N THR A 36 24.90 -6.20 -0.17
CA THR A 36 24.69 -7.55 0.34
C THR A 36 24.16 -8.41 -0.79
N LEU A 37 24.90 -9.47 -1.11
CA LEU A 37 24.50 -10.49 -2.08
C LEU A 37 24.08 -11.75 -1.33
N SER A 38 22.99 -12.37 -1.75
CA SER A 38 22.51 -13.63 -1.17
C SER A 38 22.05 -14.61 -2.25
N GLY A 39 22.02 -15.90 -1.90
CA GLY A 39 21.62 -16.96 -2.83
C GLY A 39 22.53 -17.05 -4.06
N ALA A 40 21.93 -17.18 -5.24
CA ALA A 40 22.62 -17.34 -6.50
C ALA A 40 23.07 -16.01 -7.14
N ALA A 41 23.40 -15.00 -6.32
CA ALA A 41 23.91 -13.71 -6.75
C ALA A 41 25.45 -13.65 -6.66
N LYS A 42 26.13 -13.13 -7.69
CA LYS A 42 27.61 -12.99 -7.69
C LYS A 42 28.08 -11.71 -8.38
N PRO A 43 29.21 -11.12 -7.93
CA PRO A 43 29.88 -10.06 -8.68
C PRO A 43 30.41 -10.56 -10.02
N THR A 44 30.34 -9.70 -11.05
CA THR A 44 30.78 -10.02 -12.41
C THR A 44 31.14 -8.76 -13.20
N ILE A 45 31.70 -8.95 -14.39
CA ILE A 45 31.55 -8.00 -15.49
C ILE A 45 30.17 -8.28 -16.10
N ALA A 46 29.30 -7.28 -16.15
CA ALA A 46 27.89 -7.47 -16.45
C ALA A 46 27.68 -7.54 -17.96
N GLY A 47 27.66 -8.74 -18.55
CA GLY A 47 27.52 -8.93 -19.99
C GLY A 47 28.70 -9.67 -20.61
N TYR A 48 28.83 -9.60 -21.93
CA TYR A 48 29.87 -10.28 -22.71
C TYR A 48 31.02 -9.35 -23.12
N ARG A 49 32.15 -9.94 -23.55
CA ARG A 49 33.39 -9.20 -23.89
C ARG A 49 33.22 -8.22 -25.05
N ASP A 50 32.25 -8.44 -25.91
CA ASP A 50 31.90 -7.62 -27.07
C ASP A 50 30.79 -6.58 -26.79
N GLU A 51 30.27 -6.54 -25.56
CA GLU A 51 29.33 -5.52 -25.12
C GLU A 51 30.07 -4.43 -24.33
N TRP A 52 29.78 -3.15 -24.62
CA TRP A 52 30.32 -2.04 -23.82
C TRP A 52 29.59 -1.96 -22.48
N THR A 53 30.02 -2.79 -21.54
CA THR A 53 29.42 -2.96 -20.21
C THR A 53 30.44 -2.81 -19.09
N GLY A 54 29.96 -2.53 -17.88
CA GLY A 54 30.78 -2.32 -16.69
C GLY A 54 30.79 -3.52 -15.74
N HIS A 55 31.31 -3.32 -14.53
CA HIS A 55 31.07 -4.28 -13.45
C HIS A 55 29.61 -4.25 -13.00
N GLY A 56 29.17 -5.35 -12.39
CA GLY A 56 27.85 -5.44 -11.81
C GLY A 56 27.62 -6.81 -11.17
N VAL A 57 26.36 -7.23 -11.14
CA VAL A 57 25.94 -8.49 -10.52
C VAL A 57 25.27 -9.39 -11.54
N LEU A 58 25.52 -10.69 -11.44
CA LEU A 58 24.68 -11.72 -12.06
C LEU A 58 23.80 -12.37 -11.00
N LEU A 59 22.55 -12.65 -11.38
CA LEU A 59 21.62 -13.48 -10.65
C LEU A 59 21.38 -14.76 -11.47
N ASN A 60 21.87 -15.90 -11.00
CA ASN A 60 21.82 -17.15 -11.76
C ASN A 60 20.59 -17.99 -11.36
N SER A 61 19.69 -18.25 -12.30
CA SER A 61 18.46 -19.00 -12.03
C SER A 61 18.55 -20.50 -12.32
N ALA A 62 19.75 -21.05 -12.55
CA ALA A 62 19.91 -22.48 -12.88
C ALA A 62 19.61 -23.42 -11.70
N VAL A 63 19.59 -22.92 -10.47
CA VAL A 63 19.20 -23.69 -9.29
C VAL A 63 17.67 -23.75 -9.24
N THR A 64 17.10 -24.94 -9.45
CA THR A 64 15.65 -25.17 -9.34
C THR A 64 15.14 -24.79 -7.94
N GLY A 65 14.14 -23.91 -7.89
CA GLY A 65 13.62 -23.35 -6.64
C GLY A 65 14.55 -22.35 -5.95
N GLY A 66 15.72 -22.07 -6.53
CA GLY A 66 16.72 -21.18 -5.97
C GLY A 66 16.25 -19.72 -5.91
N THR A 67 16.93 -18.94 -5.07
CA THR A 67 16.72 -17.50 -4.94
C THR A 67 18.04 -16.77 -5.18
N GLY A 68 17.98 -15.47 -5.46
CA GLY A 68 19.17 -14.65 -5.54
C GLY A 68 18.84 -13.18 -5.38
N THR A 69 19.61 -12.46 -4.57
CA THR A 69 19.37 -11.03 -4.33
C THR A 69 20.66 -10.24 -4.31
N VAL A 70 20.56 -8.98 -4.75
CA VAL A 70 21.51 -7.92 -4.40
C VAL A 70 20.75 -6.77 -3.77
N SER A 71 21.23 -6.28 -2.63
CA SER A 71 20.60 -5.18 -1.91
C SER A 71 21.60 -4.21 -1.31
N GLN A 72 21.19 -2.97 -1.14
CA GLN A 72 21.96 -1.91 -0.49
C GLN A 72 21.04 -1.09 0.40
N ILE A 73 21.53 -0.72 1.58
CA ILE A 73 20.89 0.30 2.42
C ILE A 73 21.49 1.65 2.04
N VAL A 74 20.63 2.61 1.73
CA VAL A 74 20.99 3.97 1.32
C VAL A 74 20.40 4.95 2.33
N GLN A 75 21.24 5.84 2.88
CA GLN A 75 20.84 6.89 3.80
C GLN A 75 20.31 8.08 3.01
N LEU A 76 19.08 8.52 3.26
CA LEU A 76 18.46 9.61 2.53
C LEU A 76 18.97 10.97 3.02
N ASP A 77 19.02 11.94 2.11
CA ASP A 77 19.25 13.33 2.48
C ASP A 77 17.99 13.88 3.18
N LYS A 78 18.14 14.28 4.44
CA LYS A 78 17.04 14.87 5.23
C LYS A 78 16.49 16.16 4.62
N SER A 79 17.33 16.88 3.87
CA SER A 79 16.97 18.12 3.16
C SER A 79 16.48 17.88 1.73
N GLY A 80 16.63 16.66 1.22
CA GLY A 80 16.17 16.28 -0.11
C GLY A 80 14.68 15.96 -0.17
N GLY A 81 14.14 15.96 -1.38
CA GLY A 81 12.74 15.65 -1.62
C GLY A 81 12.31 14.25 -1.22
N LYS A 82 10.98 14.01 -1.16
CA LYS A 82 10.41 12.77 -0.65
C LYS A 82 10.16 11.69 -1.72
N TRP A 83 10.46 11.96 -2.99
CA TRP A 83 10.39 10.94 -4.02
C TRP A 83 11.70 10.17 -4.10
N VAL A 84 11.62 8.84 -4.14
CA VAL A 84 12.78 7.98 -4.34
C VAL A 84 12.57 7.12 -5.58
N THR A 85 13.55 7.10 -6.48
CA THR A 85 13.56 6.25 -7.67
C THR A 85 14.73 5.29 -7.57
N PHE A 86 14.43 4.01 -7.43
CA PHE A 86 15.39 2.93 -7.58
C PHE A 86 15.51 2.57 -9.06
N ARG A 87 16.69 2.75 -9.65
CA ARG A 87 16.96 2.51 -11.08
C ARG A 87 18.08 1.50 -11.25
N LEU A 88 17.98 0.65 -12.28
CA LEU A 88 19.08 -0.21 -12.71
C LEU A 88 19.04 -0.48 -14.22
N ARG A 89 20.17 -0.91 -14.78
CA ARG A 89 20.25 -1.51 -16.11
C ARG A 89 20.26 -3.02 -15.96
N GLY A 90 19.38 -3.72 -16.66
CA GLY A 90 19.24 -5.17 -16.57
C GLY A 90 19.15 -5.86 -17.93
N ARG A 91 19.63 -7.10 -18.00
CA ARG A 91 19.55 -7.98 -19.16
C ARG A 91 19.39 -9.43 -18.71
N ALA A 92 18.31 -10.07 -19.11
CA ALA A 92 18.12 -11.50 -18.93
C ALA A 92 18.71 -12.26 -20.12
N GLU A 93 19.45 -13.32 -19.85
CA GLU A 93 19.89 -14.26 -20.87
C GLU A 93 18.78 -15.25 -21.25
N ASP A 94 18.92 -15.90 -22.39
CA ASP A 94 17.90 -16.79 -22.96
C ASP A 94 17.46 -17.92 -22.02
N ALA A 95 18.40 -18.50 -21.26
CA ALA A 95 18.09 -19.58 -20.33
C ALA A 95 17.71 -19.09 -18.92
N PHE A 96 17.66 -17.77 -18.68
CA PHE A 96 17.16 -17.23 -17.42
C PHE A 96 15.65 -17.48 -17.34
N LYS A 97 15.28 -18.43 -16.48
CA LYS A 97 13.88 -18.82 -16.25
C LYS A 97 13.57 -18.87 -14.77
N LEU A 98 12.36 -18.43 -14.45
CA LEU A 98 11.79 -18.43 -13.10
C LEU A 98 10.43 -19.11 -13.11
N THR A 99 10.04 -19.67 -11.98
CA THR A 99 8.68 -20.11 -11.70
C THR A 99 7.82 -18.88 -11.39
N GLY A 100 6.74 -18.70 -12.15
CA GLY A 100 5.85 -17.55 -11.98
C GLY A 100 6.50 -16.20 -12.34
N ASP A 101 5.92 -15.10 -11.84
CA ASP A 101 6.46 -13.74 -11.98
C ASP A 101 7.30 -13.38 -10.75
N SER A 102 8.52 -13.92 -10.70
CA SER A 102 9.31 -13.94 -9.47
C SER A 102 10.63 -13.15 -9.55
N LEU A 103 10.83 -12.32 -10.59
CA LEU A 103 11.91 -11.31 -10.62
C LEU A 103 11.33 -9.97 -10.13
N TYR A 104 12.01 -9.28 -9.22
CA TYR A 104 11.46 -8.11 -8.56
C TYR A 104 12.48 -7.05 -8.20
N MET A 105 11.99 -5.81 -8.14
CA MET A 105 12.61 -4.69 -7.43
C MET A 105 11.83 -4.46 -6.14
N ARG A 106 12.52 -4.23 -5.02
CA ARG A 106 11.92 -3.95 -3.72
C ARG A 106 12.58 -2.73 -3.07
N ILE A 107 11.77 -1.93 -2.40
CA ILE A 107 12.19 -0.82 -1.54
C ILE A 107 11.64 -1.11 -0.16
N ASP A 108 12.52 -1.39 0.81
CA ASP A 108 12.15 -1.43 2.22
C ASP A 108 12.40 -0.03 2.80
N PHE A 109 11.39 0.53 3.47
CA PHE A 109 11.49 1.82 4.15
C PHE A 109 11.98 1.59 5.58
N LEU A 110 13.02 2.32 5.98
CA LEU A 110 13.74 2.08 7.22
C LEU A 110 13.89 3.37 8.03
N THR A 111 14.01 3.19 9.35
CA THR A 111 14.33 4.24 10.31
C THR A 111 15.56 3.84 11.14
N GLU A 112 15.98 4.73 12.05
CA GLU A 112 17.12 4.51 12.95
C GLU A 112 18.42 4.19 12.19
N SER A 113 18.67 4.95 11.12
CA SER A 113 19.82 4.78 10.24
C SER A 113 19.90 3.38 9.62
N GLY A 114 18.77 2.88 9.13
CA GLY A 114 18.67 1.64 8.39
C GLY A 114 18.52 0.38 9.24
N LYS A 115 18.30 0.53 10.54
CA LYS A 115 18.22 -0.59 11.49
C LYS A 115 16.81 -1.11 11.68
N LYS A 116 15.81 -0.23 11.59
CA LYS A 116 14.43 -0.57 11.91
C LYS A 116 13.56 -0.56 10.65
N PHE A 117 12.83 -1.65 10.43
CA PHE A 117 11.90 -1.79 9.31
C PHE A 117 10.58 -1.06 9.60
N VAL A 118 10.06 -0.35 8.60
CA VAL A 118 8.75 0.32 8.69
C VAL A 118 7.72 -0.34 7.78
N GLU A 119 8.00 -0.39 6.48
CA GLU A 119 7.11 -0.95 5.47
C GLU A 119 7.91 -1.33 4.22
N THR A 120 7.30 -2.08 3.30
CA THR A 120 7.93 -2.45 2.03
C THR A 120 7.01 -2.15 0.84
N SER A 121 7.62 -1.75 -0.27
CA SER A 121 6.97 -1.75 -1.58
C SER A 121 7.75 -2.65 -2.53
N LYS A 122 7.04 -3.45 -3.33
CA LYS A 122 7.64 -4.40 -4.28
C LYS A 122 7.02 -4.24 -5.65
N ARG A 123 7.87 -4.17 -6.68
CA ARG A 123 7.49 -4.20 -8.09
C ARG A 123 8.05 -5.47 -8.74
N LEU A 124 7.17 -6.25 -9.37
CA LEU A 124 7.60 -7.39 -10.18
C LEU A 124 8.02 -6.91 -11.58
N ILE A 125 9.10 -7.49 -12.11
CA ILE A 125 9.72 -7.08 -13.38
C ILE A 125 10.05 -8.26 -14.33
N TYR A 126 9.64 -9.50 -14.02
CA TYR A 126 9.96 -10.64 -14.90
C TYR A 126 9.15 -10.59 -16.20
N ARG A 127 7.96 -9.98 -16.18
CA ARG A 127 7.15 -9.84 -17.40
C ARG A 127 7.76 -8.95 -18.45
N GLU A 128 8.48 -7.93 -18.04
CA GLU A 128 9.25 -7.09 -18.93
C GLU A 128 10.24 -7.96 -19.72
N VAL A 129 10.90 -8.93 -19.06
CA VAL A 129 11.77 -9.92 -19.73
C VAL A 129 10.96 -10.78 -20.72
N LEU A 130 9.83 -11.34 -20.28
CA LEU A 130 8.99 -12.19 -21.15
C LEU A 130 8.43 -11.42 -22.35
N ARG A 131 8.08 -10.14 -22.16
CA ARG A 131 7.62 -9.26 -23.22
C ARG A 131 8.73 -8.96 -24.21
N ASP A 132 9.92 -8.60 -23.73
CA ASP A 132 11.07 -8.30 -24.60
C ASP A 132 11.42 -9.53 -25.46
N ARG A 133 11.44 -10.73 -24.85
CA ARG A 133 11.62 -11.99 -25.59
C ARG A 133 10.61 -12.17 -26.72
N LYS A 134 9.33 -11.84 -26.48
CA LYS A 134 8.27 -11.93 -27.49
C LYS A 134 8.42 -10.85 -28.57
N ASP A 135 8.63 -9.60 -28.16
CA ASP A 135 8.67 -8.43 -29.04
C ASP A 135 9.93 -8.43 -29.94
N PHE A 136 11.03 -9.04 -29.48
CA PHE A 136 12.31 -9.15 -30.20
C PHE A 136 12.62 -10.54 -30.77
N ALA A 137 11.69 -11.50 -30.71
CA ALA A 137 11.88 -12.82 -31.32
C ALA A 137 11.90 -12.71 -32.85
N ALA A 138 13.07 -12.93 -33.47
CA ALA A 138 13.15 -13.08 -34.91
C ALA A 138 12.40 -14.36 -35.32
N ASN A 139 11.35 -14.23 -36.13
CA ASN A 139 10.51 -15.35 -36.60
C ASN A 139 9.85 -16.17 -35.48
N GLY A 140 9.56 -15.56 -34.33
CA GLY A 140 8.89 -16.24 -33.20
C GLY A 140 9.79 -17.20 -32.41
N ASN A 141 11.11 -17.19 -32.64
CA ASN A 141 12.07 -17.89 -31.81
C ASN A 141 12.73 -16.91 -30.81
N ASP A 142 12.37 -17.03 -29.53
CA ASP A 142 12.88 -16.22 -28.43
C ASP A 142 14.30 -16.62 -27.98
N LEU A 143 14.96 -17.54 -28.68
CA LEU A 143 16.33 -17.99 -28.42
C LEU A 143 17.31 -17.60 -29.53
N LYS A 144 16.88 -16.82 -30.54
CA LYS A 144 17.74 -16.36 -31.64
C LYS A 144 17.56 -14.88 -31.94
N SER A 145 18.67 -14.14 -31.93
CA SER A 145 18.84 -12.82 -32.56
C SER A 145 18.08 -11.62 -31.95
N GLY A 146 17.70 -11.63 -30.66
CA GLY A 146 17.08 -10.44 -30.06
C GLY A 146 16.55 -10.53 -28.62
N ALA A 147 16.61 -11.69 -27.96
CA ALA A 147 15.93 -11.91 -26.68
C ALA A 147 16.64 -11.36 -25.43
N ALA A 148 17.94 -11.08 -25.52
CA ALA A 148 18.73 -10.60 -24.40
C ALA A 148 19.08 -9.11 -24.59
N VAL A 149 18.09 -8.23 -24.36
CA VAL A 149 18.24 -6.77 -24.51
C VAL A 149 18.53 -6.11 -23.18
N TRP A 150 19.51 -5.21 -23.17
CA TRP A 150 19.73 -4.31 -22.05
C TRP A 150 18.65 -3.23 -21.99
N ARG A 151 17.97 -3.12 -20.84
CA ARG A 151 16.99 -2.07 -20.60
C ARG A 151 17.17 -1.42 -19.24
N THR A 152 16.55 -0.27 -19.09
CA THR A 152 16.45 0.42 -17.80
C THR A 152 15.18 -0.04 -17.09
N TYR A 153 15.32 -0.43 -15.83
CA TYR A 153 14.22 -0.67 -14.91
C TYR A 153 14.21 0.45 -13.88
N GLU A 154 13.02 0.94 -13.55
CA GLU A 154 12.83 2.03 -12.60
C GLU A 154 11.71 1.67 -11.65
N PHE A 155 11.87 1.96 -10.37
CA PHE A 155 10.85 1.78 -9.37
C PHE A 155 10.82 3.03 -8.49
N GLU A 156 9.78 3.83 -8.69
CA GLU A 156 9.58 5.09 -7.98
C GLU A 156 8.51 4.94 -6.89
N GLU A 157 8.83 5.48 -5.71
CA GLU A 157 7.90 5.60 -4.60
C GLU A 157 7.99 6.99 -3.96
N LEU A 158 6.86 7.45 -3.42
CA LEU A 158 6.85 8.55 -2.45
C LEU A 158 7.13 7.95 -1.08
N LEU A 159 8.02 8.54 -0.29
CA LEU A 159 8.26 8.07 1.09
C LEU A 159 6.93 8.04 1.86
N PRO A 160 6.50 6.87 2.37
CA PRO A 160 5.17 6.73 2.96
C PRO A 160 5.06 7.34 4.35
N PHE A 161 6.20 7.53 5.03
CA PHE A 161 6.27 8.06 6.39
C PHE A 161 7.44 9.05 6.52
N PRO A 162 7.27 10.19 7.20
CA PRO A 162 8.26 11.25 7.28
C PRO A 162 9.53 10.89 8.06
N GLU A 163 9.45 9.96 9.00
CA GLU A 163 10.58 9.48 9.80
C GLU A 163 11.53 8.57 9.03
N VAL A 164 11.13 8.08 7.85
CA VAL A 164 11.99 7.25 7.00
C VAL A 164 13.26 8.02 6.66
N ASP A 165 14.38 7.54 7.18
CA ASP A 165 15.70 8.15 7.02
C ASP A 165 16.60 7.38 6.05
N SER A 166 16.16 6.18 5.66
CA SER A 166 16.93 5.28 4.82
C SER A 166 16.03 4.30 4.10
N VAL A 167 16.51 3.76 2.99
CA VAL A 167 15.82 2.72 2.25
C VAL A 167 16.76 1.56 1.95
N ARG A 168 16.23 0.33 1.97
CA ARG A 168 16.91 -0.82 1.37
C ARG A 168 16.34 -1.09 -0.01
N VAL A 169 17.15 -0.83 -1.03
CA VAL A 169 16.83 -1.19 -2.42
C VAL A 169 17.33 -2.60 -2.70
N THR A 170 16.50 -3.43 -3.34
CA THR A 170 16.81 -4.82 -3.65
C THR A 170 16.39 -5.17 -5.07
N LEU A 171 17.29 -5.74 -5.87
CA LEU A 171 16.94 -6.55 -7.03
C LEU A 171 17.05 -8.01 -6.63
N GLY A 172 16.01 -8.80 -6.89
CA GLY A 172 16.04 -10.22 -6.54
C GLY A 172 15.14 -11.07 -7.40
N PHE A 173 15.35 -12.39 -7.29
CA PHE A 173 14.43 -13.37 -7.81
C PHE A 173 14.18 -14.50 -6.83
N ASP A 174 13.00 -15.12 -6.97
CA ASP A 174 12.64 -16.39 -6.33
C ASP A 174 12.32 -17.45 -7.40
N GLY A 175 12.38 -18.73 -7.00
CA GLY A 175 11.90 -19.83 -7.84
C GLY A 175 12.70 -20.04 -9.12
N GLY A 176 14.03 -20.06 -9.05
CA GLY A 176 14.90 -20.35 -10.20
C GLY A 176 14.47 -21.62 -10.94
N ASN A 177 14.49 -21.60 -12.27
CA ASN A 177 14.14 -22.72 -13.13
C ASN A 177 14.87 -22.68 -14.50
N GLY A 178 15.99 -21.97 -14.55
CA GLY A 178 16.85 -21.87 -15.72
C GLY A 178 17.70 -23.12 -15.92
N GLN A 179 18.43 -23.18 -17.03
CA GLN A 179 19.32 -24.30 -17.34
C GLN A 179 20.65 -23.84 -17.92
N GLY A 180 21.74 -24.47 -17.48
CA GLY A 180 23.08 -24.22 -17.98
C GLY A 180 23.69 -22.90 -17.53
N ALA A 181 24.85 -22.58 -18.11
CA ALA A 181 25.64 -21.41 -17.73
C ALA A 181 25.00 -20.07 -18.11
N ASN A 182 24.10 -20.07 -19.10
CA ASN A 182 23.47 -18.86 -19.66
C ASN A 182 22.10 -18.55 -19.02
N ALA A 183 21.92 -18.98 -17.77
CA ALA A 183 20.71 -18.76 -16.99
C ALA A 183 20.85 -17.53 -16.07
N ASN A 184 21.47 -16.44 -16.55
CA ASN A 184 21.74 -15.28 -15.73
C ASN A 184 20.83 -14.10 -16.05
N PHE A 185 20.52 -13.31 -15.03
CA PHE A 185 20.09 -11.93 -15.16
C PHE A 185 21.26 -11.03 -14.73
N PHE A 186 21.80 -10.27 -15.67
CA PHE A 186 22.83 -9.28 -15.40
C PHE A 186 22.20 -7.96 -14.97
N ALA A 187 22.84 -7.30 -14.00
CA ALA A 187 22.47 -5.96 -13.53
C ALA A 187 23.70 -5.08 -13.33
N THR A 188 23.62 -3.82 -13.77
CA THR A 188 24.63 -2.75 -13.63
C THR A 188 23.92 -1.41 -13.37
N ASN A 189 24.64 -0.33 -13.03
CA ASN A 189 24.09 1.00 -12.76
C ASN A 189 22.96 1.02 -11.71
N PHE A 190 23.19 0.38 -10.57
CA PHE A 190 22.21 0.26 -9.49
C PHE A 190 22.18 1.55 -8.66
N GLU A 191 21.14 2.36 -8.84
CA GLU A 191 21.10 3.75 -8.39
C GLU A 191 19.84 4.05 -7.57
N LEU A 192 20.00 4.87 -6.53
CA LEU A 192 18.89 5.55 -5.86
C LEU A 192 18.95 7.05 -6.12
N ILE A 193 17.85 7.59 -6.64
CA ILE A 193 17.70 9.02 -6.93
C ILE A 193 16.62 9.58 -5.99
N GLN A 194 16.94 10.63 -5.24
CA GLN A 194 15.99 11.31 -4.35
C GLN A 194 15.58 12.67 -4.93
N SER A 195 14.29 12.91 -5.12
CA SER A 195 13.79 14.07 -5.87
C SER A 195 12.62 14.78 -5.17
N GLU A 196 12.48 16.08 -5.44
CA GLU A 196 11.33 16.90 -4.99
C GLU A 196 10.03 16.53 -5.71
N THR A 197 10.15 16.10 -6.96
CA THR A 197 9.04 15.68 -7.80
C THR A 197 9.25 14.28 -8.33
N SER A 198 8.14 13.60 -8.58
CA SER A 198 8.16 12.32 -9.27
C SER A 198 8.71 12.44 -10.71
N LEU A 199 9.02 11.30 -11.34
CA LEU A 199 9.43 11.18 -12.75
C LEU A 199 8.40 11.79 -13.72
N ASN A 200 7.14 11.91 -13.31
CA ASN A 200 6.07 12.56 -14.09
C ASN A 200 5.62 13.92 -13.54
N GLY A 201 6.45 14.56 -12.70
CA GLY A 201 6.25 15.94 -12.25
C GLY A 201 5.22 16.12 -11.13
N LYS A 202 4.81 15.05 -10.44
CA LYS A 202 3.96 15.15 -9.26
C LYS A 202 4.78 15.66 -8.08
N THR A 203 4.22 16.59 -7.32
CA THR A 203 4.80 17.06 -6.06
C THR A 203 4.28 16.23 -4.90
N GLU A 204 5.00 16.28 -3.78
CA GLU A 204 4.50 15.75 -2.51
C GLU A 204 3.16 16.42 -2.15
N PRO A 205 2.15 15.65 -1.71
CA PRO A 205 0.92 16.23 -1.17
C PRO A 205 1.25 17.08 0.06
N LYS A 206 0.68 18.30 0.12
CA LYS A 206 0.75 19.10 1.34
C LYS A 206 0.08 18.35 2.48
N ALA A 207 0.70 18.38 3.66
CA ALA A 207 0.05 17.91 4.88
C ALA A 207 -1.29 18.62 5.00
N LYS A 208 -2.35 17.84 5.18
CA LYS A 208 -3.63 18.37 5.61
C LYS A 208 -4.07 17.44 6.73
N SER A 209 -4.13 17.97 7.94
CA SER A 209 -4.83 17.29 9.02
C SER A 209 -6.33 17.36 8.75
N HIS A 210 -7.07 16.36 9.22
CA HIS A 210 -8.52 16.49 9.31
C HIS A 210 -8.82 17.64 10.28
N PRO A 211 -9.48 18.73 9.84
CA PRO A 211 -9.69 19.87 10.70
C PRO A 211 -10.57 19.46 11.88
N THR A 212 -10.08 19.72 13.09
CA THR A 212 -10.97 19.70 14.26
C THR A 212 -11.93 20.86 14.12
N LEU A 213 -13.22 20.56 14.12
CA LEU A 213 -14.28 21.53 13.95
C LEU A 213 -14.58 22.17 15.29
N ILE A 214 -14.51 23.51 15.34
CA ILE A 214 -15.07 24.28 16.44
C ILE A 214 -16.58 24.30 16.21
N VAL A 215 -17.32 23.61 17.07
CA VAL A 215 -18.77 23.51 17.01
C VAL A 215 -19.38 23.97 18.32
N ASP A 216 -20.49 24.69 18.22
CA ASP A 216 -21.32 25.05 19.35
C ASP A 216 -22.09 23.79 19.81
N GLU A 217 -21.63 23.17 20.90
CA GLU A 217 -22.20 21.92 21.39
C GLU A 217 -23.71 22.01 21.68
N SER A 218 -24.23 23.21 21.99
CA SER A 218 -25.66 23.43 22.24
C SER A 218 -26.54 23.20 21.00
N LYS A 219 -25.95 23.20 19.80
CA LYS A 219 -26.63 22.97 18.53
C LYS A 219 -26.56 21.51 18.07
N LEU A 220 -25.81 20.67 18.77
CA LEU A 220 -25.62 19.28 18.36
C LEU A 220 -26.77 18.40 18.85
N LYS A 221 -27.23 17.51 17.97
CA LYS A 221 -28.12 16.41 18.33
C LYS A 221 -27.29 15.16 18.62
N PRO A 222 -27.29 14.62 19.86
CA PRO A 222 -26.62 13.34 20.14
C PRO A 222 -27.29 12.20 19.38
N LEU A 223 -26.47 11.33 18.77
CA LEU A 223 -26.91 10.10 18.10
C LEU A 223 -26.55 8.84 18.91
N GLY A 224 -25.84 9.00 20.02
CA GLY A 224 -25.40 7.94 20.93
C GLY A 224 -23.87 7.77 20.93
N GLY A 225 -23.32 7.36 22.08
CA GLY A 225 -21.88 7.27 22.32
C GLY A 225 -21.18 8.59 21.94
N ARG A 226 -20.24 8.51 20.99
CA ARG A 226 -19.43 9.64 20.51
C ARG A 226 -19.98 10.31 19.25
N TRP A 227 -21.19 9.95 18.81
CA TRP A 227 -21.79 10.45 17.57
C TRP A 227 -22.74 11.62 17.80
N TYR A 228 -22.61 12.64 16.96
CA TYR A 228 -23.44 13.83 16.98
C TYR A 228 -23.84 14.22 15.56
N TYR A 229 -24.99 14.86 15.42
CA TYR A 229 -25.45 15.48 14.19
C TYR A 229 -25.55 16.98 14.38
N LEU A 230 -25.05 17.76 13.43
CA LEU A 230 -25.18 19.22 13.38
C LEU A 230 -26.31 19.60 12.40
N PRO A 231 -27.53 19.92 12.88
CA PRO A 231 -28.64 20.27 12.01
C PRO A 231 -28.40 21.60 11.30
N LYS A 232 -28.87 21.72 10.05
CA LYS A 232 -29.00 23.01 9.36
C LYS A 232 -30.05 23.87 10.07
N GLN A 233 -29.98 25.19 9.87
CA GLN A 233 -30.96 26.11 10.43
C GLN A 233 -32.37 25.73 9.96
N GLY A 234 -33.29 25.49 10.91
CA GLY A 234 -34.66 25.06 10.64
C GLY A 234 -34.82 23.57 10.32
N GLU A 235 -33.75 22.77 10.33
CA GLU A 235 -33.83 21.32 10.13
C GLU A 235 -34.43 20.64 11.37
N THR A 236 -35.49 19.85 11.16
CA THR A 236 -36.06 18.99 12.20
C THR A 236 -35.41 17.61 12.09
N VAL A 237 -34.77 17.16 13.18
CA VAL A 237 -34.07 15.87 13.22
C VAL A 237 -34.95 14.83 13.92
N GLY A 238 -35.38 13.82 13.19
CA GLY A 238 -36.16 12.70 13.72
C GLY A 238 -35.34 11.71 14.54
N GLU A 239 -35.99 10.65 15.02
CA GLU A 239 -35.34 9.56 15.76
C GLU A 239 -34.38 8.73 14.90
N THR A 240 -34.66 8.66 13.60
CA THR A 240 -33.78 8.02 12.61
C THR A 240 -33.11 9.09 11.78
N VAL A 241 -31.78 9.05 11.73
CA VAL A 241 -30.96 10.00 10.97
C VAL A 241 -30.24 9.26 9.86
N THR A 242 -30.49 9.65 8.61
CA THR A 242 -29.80 9.10 7.44
C THR A 242 -28.74 10.08 6.96
N ILE A 243 -27.53 9.57 6.79
CA ILE A 243 -26.37 10.30 6.31
C ILE A 243 -26.01 9.81 4.90
N THR A 244 -25.92 10.75 3.98
CA THR A 244 -25.47 10.61 2.60
C THR A 244 -24.35 11.62 2.34
N ASP A 245 -23.82 11.67 1.13
CA ASP A 245 -22.83 12.68 0.75
C ASP A 245 -23.31 14.12 1.03
N GLN A 246 -24.61 14.38 0.84
CA GLN A 246 -25.22 15.72 0.96
C GLN A 246 -25.22 16.31 2.37
N ASN A 247 -25.17 15.45 3.40
CA ASN A 247 -25.12 15.85 4.81
C ASN A 247 -23.97 15.16 5.57
N SER A 248 -23.02 14.55 4.87
CA SER A 248 -21.86 13.86 5.44
C SER A 248 -21.05 14.73 6.41
N ARG A 249 -20.95 16.02 6.12
CA ARG A 249 -20.25 17.01 6.96
C ARG A 249 -21.01 17.40 8.23
N GLN A 250 -22.29 17.04 8.34
CA GLN A 250 -23.12 17.26 9.53
C GLN A 250 -23.00 16.09 10.51
N LEU A 251 -22.54 14.92 10.06
CA LEU A 251 -22.23 13.79 10.94
C LEU A 251 -20.87 14.00 11.61
N LEU A 252 -20.88 14.15 12.92
CA LEU A 252 -19.69 14.43 13.72
C LEU A 252 -19.37 13.28 14.67
N TYR A 253 -18.08 13.01 14.83
CA TYR A 253 -17.53 12.09 15.81
C TYR A 253 -16.69 12.87 16.83
N LYS A 254 -16.90 12.61 18.13
CA LYS A 254 -16.18 13.28 19.23
C LYS A 254 -15.00 12.45 19.72
N ALA A 255 -13.80 12.95 19.45
CA ALA A 255 -12.52 12.50 19.99
C ALA A 255 -11.94 13.63 20.89
N ALA A 256 -10.69 14.04 20.68
CA ALA A 256 -10.12 15.27 21.25
C ALA A 256 -10.93 16.53 20.89
N GLY A 257 -11.61 16.49 19.74
CA GLY A 257 -12.62 17.45 19.33
C GLY A 257 -13.58 16.81 18.33
N TYR A 258 -14.32 17.62 17.60
CA TYR A 258 -15.27 17.14 16.60
C TYR A 258 -14.64 17.02 15.22
N SER A 259 -14.85 15.90 14.54
CA SER A 259 -14.49 15.72 13.14
C SER A 259 -15.65 15.13 12.35
N ALA A 260 -15.65 15.34 11.03
CA ALA A 260 -16.62 14.74 10.12
C ALA A 260 -15.94 13.63 9.30
N PRO A 261 -15.72 12.43 9.85
CA PRO A 261 -14.85 11.41 9.23
C PRO A 261 -15.33 10.95 7.84
N PHE A 262 -16.65 10.93 7.62
CA PHE A 262 -17.25 10.58 6.33
C PHE A 262 -17.38 11.77 5.37
N GLY A 263 -17.06 12.99 5.80
CA GLY A 263 -17.22 14.22 5.02
C GLY A 263 -16.40 14.20 3.73
N GLY A 264 -17.07 14.08 2.58
CA GLY A 264 -16.42 13.98 1.27
C GLY A 264 -15.89 12.59 0.90
N ASN A 265 -16.18 11.56 1.71
CA ASN A 265 -15.76 10.18 1.46
C ASN A 265 -16.91 9.25 1.00
N MET A 266 -18.14 9.76 0.87
CA MET A 266 -19.33 8.92 0.65
C MET A 266 -19.67 8.67 -0.83
N THR A 267 -18.89 9.19 -1.76
CA THR A 267 -19.08 9.01 -3.21
C THR A 267 -17.87 8.34 -3.84
N SER A 268 -18.07 7.75 -5.02
CA SER A 268 -16.99 7.11 -5.77
C SER A 268 -17.25 7.15 -7.28
N TRP A 269 -16.38 6.50 -8.05
CA TRP A 269 -16.48 6.36 -9.50
C TRP A 269 -16.22 4.91 -9.88
N LEU A 270 -17.18 4.30 -10.56
CA LEU A 270 -16.95 3.05 -11.27
C LEU A 270 -16.10 3.35 -12.50
N LYS A 271 -14.98 2.64 -12.64
CA LYS A 271 -14.01 2.80 -13.73
C LYS A 271 -14.17 1.71 -14.79
N PRO A 272 -13.78 1.96 -16.05
CA PRO A 272 -13.79 0.95 -17.10
C PRO A 272 -13.09 -0.34 -16.66
N GLY A 273 -13.76 -1.48 -16.85
CA GLY A 273 -13.28 -2.80 -16.42
C GLY A 273 -13.84 -3.28 -15.08
N MET A 274 -14.32 -2.38 -14.22
CA MET A 274 -15.08 -2.77 -13.02
C MET A 274 -16.43 -3.39 -13.41
N ILE A 275 -17.02 -4.14 -12.48
CA ILE A 275 -18.33 -4.78 -12.66
C ILE A 275 -19.35 -4.08 -11.76
N THR A 276 -20.49 -3.70 -12.33
CA THR A 276 -21.62 -3.13 -11.60
C THR A 276 -22.36 -4.18 -10.76
N ALA A 277 -23.26 -3.75 -9.88
CA ALA A 277 -24.01 -4.66 -9.01
C ALA A 277 -24.95 -5.63 -9.77
N ASN A 278 -25.26 -5.34 -11.04
CA ASN A 278 -26.02 -6.24 -11.94
C ASN A 278 -25.12 -7.08 -12.87
N GLY A 279 -23.81 -7.13 -12.62
CA GLY A 279 -22.87 -7.98 -13.35
C GLY A 279 -22.40 -7.42 -14.68
N GLN A 280 -22.63 -6.14 -14.97
CA GLN A 280 -22.22 -5.53 -16.23
C GLN A 280 -20.84 -4.89 -16.12
N GLN A 281 -20.00 -5.09 -17.13
CA GLN A 281 -18.70 -4.43 -17.18
C GLN A 281 -18.86 -2.96 -17.59
N VAL A 282 -18.32 -2.08 -16.74
CA VAL A 282 -18.31 -0.64 -16.93
C VAL A 282 -17.42 -0.29 -18.12
N GLN A 283 -17.90 0.58 -19.01
CA GLN A 283 -17.18 0.99 -20.24
C GLN A 283 -16.60 2.40 -20.14
N THR A 284 -17.26 3.28 -19.39
CA THR A 284 -16.86 4.68 -19.17
C THR A 284 -16.97 5.00 -17.69
N ASP A 285 -16.17 5.95 -17.22
CA ASP A 285 -16.24 6.46 -15.85
C ASP A 285 -17.69 6.82 -15.48
N THR A 286 -18.22 6.17 -14.46
CA THR A 286 -19.60 6.34 -14.01
C THR A 286 -19.60 6.81 -12.57
N PHE A 287 -20.16 7.99 -12.32
CA PHE A 287 -20.26 8.54 -10.98
C PHE A 287 -21.18 7.66 -10.12
N LEU A 288 -20.72 7.34 -8.91
CA LEU A 288 -21.43 6.49 -7.97
C LEU A 288 -21.80 7.31 -6.73
N PRO A 289 -23.01 7.92 -6.71
CA PRO A 289 -23.52 8.54 -5.50
C PRO A 289 -23.84 7.47 -4.46
N ASP A 290 -23.82 7.87 -3.19
CA ASP A 290 -24.12 7.01 -2.05
C ASP A 290 -23.34 5.68 -2.09
N ASN A 291 -22.06 5.75 -2.45
CA ASN A 291 -21.11 4.64 -2.27
C ASN A 291 -21.04 4.24 -0.79
N VAL A 292 -21.25 5.21 0.09
CA VAL A 292 -21.53 5.02 1.51
C VAL A 292 -22.86 5.69 1.84
N ARG A 293 -23.67 5.05 2.68
CA ARG A 293 -24.83 5.64 3.33
C ARG A 293 -24.90 5.12 4.76
N ILE A 294 -25.17 5.98 5.73
CA ILE A 294 -25.24 5.59 7.13
C ILE A 294 -26.63 5.88 7.68
N VAL A 295 -27.16 5.01 8.54
CA VAL A 295 -28.44 5.20 9.23
C VAL A 295 -28.23 5.01 10.72
N PHE A 296 -28.53 6.03 11.52
CA PHE A 296 -28.58 5.97 12.97
C PHE A 296 -30.01 5.73 13.43
N SER A 297 -30.22 4.72 14.28
CA SER A 297 -31.53 4.41 14.88
C SER A 297 -31.36 3.47 16.07
N GLY A 298 -32.12 3.67 17.15
CA GLY A 298 -32.21 2.74 18.27
C GLY A 298 -30.87 2.40 18.95
N GLY A 299 -29.97 3.37 19.13
CA GLY A 299 -28.64 3.15 19.73
C GLY A 299 -27.66 2.37 18.85
N ARG A 300 -27.97 2.24 17.56
CA ARG A 300 -27.15 1.57 16.57
C ARG A 300 -26.96 2.48 15.36
N TRP A 301 -25.90 2.21 14.62
CA TRP A 301 -25.69 2.79 13.32
C TRP A 301 -25.40 1.69 12.31
N THR A 302 -25.98 1.84 11.12
CA THR A 302 -25.82 0.90 10.01
C THR A 302 -25.14 1.60 8.87
N ILE A 303 -23.98 1.11 8.46
CA ILE A 303 -23.31 1.52 7.24
C ILE A 303 -23.73 0.60 6.10
N TYR A 304 -24.21 1.20 5.02
CA TYR A 304 -24.43 0.58 3.73
C TYR A 304 -23.32 1.04 2.81
N THR A 305 -22.64 0.09 2.16
CA THR A 305 -21.58 0.44 1.23
C THR A 305 -21.62 -0.40 -0.04
N LYS A 306 -21.28 0.27 -1.15
CA LYS A 306 -21.05 -0.36 -2.45
C LYS A 306 -19.61 -0.86 -2.62
N ASN A 307 -18.77 -0.62 -1.62
CA ASN A 307 -17.39 -1.12 -1.54
C ASN A 307 -16.51 -0.73 -2.75
N ILE A 308 -16.74 0.45 -3.32
CA ILE A 308 -15.91 0.99 -4.41
C ILE A 308 -14.96 2.04 -3.84
N PRO A 309 -13.63 1.87 -3.96
CA PRO A 309 -12.64 2.85 -3.48
C PRO A 309 -12.85 4.23 -4.09
N ASN A 310 -12.81 5.28 -3.29
CA ASN A 310 -12.93 6.68 -3.76
C ASN A 310 -11.61 7.29 -4.25
N HIS A 311 -10.56 6.47 -4.37
CA HIS A 311 -9.23 6.84 -4.86
C HIS A 311 -8.84 5.94 -6.04
N PRO A 312 -7.84 6.33 -6.85
CA PRO A 312 -7.28 5.47 -7.88
C PRO A 312 -6.75 4.16 -7.28
N ILE A 313 -6.98 3.06 -8.00
CA ILE A 313 -6.49 1.72 -7.66
C ILE A 313 -5.75 1.10 -8.84
N ALA A 314 -5.15 -0.06 -8.61
CA ALA A 314 -4.71 -0.95 -9.67
C ALA A 314 -5.78 -1.28 -10.71
N LYS A 315 -5.37 -1.66 -11.91
CA LYS A 315 -6.27 -2.32 -12.87
C LYS A 315 -6.44 -3.78 -12.47
N PHE A 316 -7.67 -4.15 -12.11
CA PHE A 316 -8.08 -5.53 -11.88
C PHE A 316 -9.06 -5.99 -12.98
N PRO A 317 -9.00 -7.25 -13.44
CA PRO A 317 -8.08 -8.29 -13.00
C PRO A 317 -6.66 -8.03 -13.48
N ASP A 318 -5.72 -8.19 -12.55
CA ASP A 318 -4.30 -8.17 -12.83
C ASP A 318 -3.84 -9.57 -13.26
N ARG A 319 -4.36 -9.99 -14.43
CA ARG A 319 -4.09 -11.31 -15.04
C ARG A 319 -2.66 -11.48 -15.48
N TYR A 320 -2.00 -10.36 -15.71
CA TYR A 320 -0.57 -10.39 -15.93
C TYR A 320 0.04 -10.60 -14.56
N GLY A 321 -0.22 -9.74 -13.57
CA GLY A 321 0.23 -9.83 -12.18
C GLY A 321 1.24 -8.73 -11.82
N THR A 322 1.06 -7.55 -12.43
CA THR A 322 1.84 -6.33 -12.19
C THR A 322 1.98 -5.97 -10.70
N GLN A 323 1.05 -6.43 -9.87
CA GLN A 323 0.94 -6.22 -8.43
C GLN A 323 0.73 -7.54 -7.66
N GLY A 324 1.30 -8.64 -8.15
CA GLY A 324 1.30 -9.94 -7.45
C GLY A 324 0.30 -10.97 -7.98
N TYR A 325 -0.28 -10.75 -9.16
CA TYR A 325 -1.32 -11.59 -9.80
C TYR A 325 -2.61 -11.66 -8.99
N ASN A 326 -3.66 -11.05 -9.54
CA ASN A 326 -5.00 -11.14 -9.00
C ASN A 326 -6.00 -11.27 -10.15
N PRO A 327 -6.60 -12.46 -10.36
CA PRO A 327 -7.50 -12.71 -11.48
C PRO A 327 -8.91 -12.15 -11.28
N ASN A 328 -9.18 -11.52 -10.13
CA ASN A 328 -10.52 -11.10 -9.74
C ASN A 328 -10.81 -9.67 -10.23
N TYR A 329 -12.10 -9.38 -10.42
CA TYR A 329 -12.58 -8.05 -10.77
C TYR A 329 -12.94 -7.27 -9.51
N VAL A 330 -12.91 -5.94 -9.58
CA VAL A 330 -13.61 -5.13 -8.57
C VAL A 330 -15.08 -5.05 -8.98
N VAL A 331 -15.95 -5.46 -8.06
CA VAL A 331 -17.39 -5.56 -8.26
C VAL A 331 -18.10 -4.64 -7.27
N GLU A 332 -19.05 -3.85 -7.75
CA GLU A 332 -19.95 -3.06 -6.91
C GLU A 332 -20.78 -3.97 -6.00
N GLN A 333 -20.60 -3.81 -4.70
CA GLN A 333 -21.24 -4.64 -3.69
C GLN A 333 -22.53 -4.02 -3.15
N ARG A 334 -23.21 -4.74 -2.26
CA ARG A 334 -24.32 -4.23 -1.43
C ARG A 334 -24.12 -4.68 0.01
N LEU A 335 -23.06 -4.20 0.64
CA LEU A 335 -22.69 -4.60 1.99
C LEU A 335 -23.43 -3.77 3.04
N GLN A 336 -23.75 -4.40 4.16
CA GLN A 336 -24.40 -3.75 5.29
C GLN A 336 -23.74 -4.23 6.59
N PHE A 337 -23.35 -3.28 7.44
CA PHE A 337 -22.82 -3.57 8.77
C PHE A 337 -23.51 -2.71 9.81
N THR A 338 -23.97 -3.33 10.90
CA THR A 338 -24.67 -2.63 11.98
C THR A 338 -23.89 -2.73 13.28
N MET A 339 -23.43 -1.59 13.78
CA MET A 339 -22.61 -1.44 14.97
C MET A 339 -23.37 -0.68 16.08
N PRO A 340 -23.03 -0.87 17.36
CA PRO A 340 -23.53 -0.01 18.43
C PRO A 340 -23.01 1.42 18.26
N THR A 341 -23.80 2.43 18.63
CA THR A 341 -23.28 3.81 18.71
C THR A 341 -22.39 4.03 19.92
N ASP A 342 -22.55 3.19 20.95
CA ASP A 342 -21.73 3.14 22.16
C ASP A 342 -21.15 1.73 22.37
N PRO A 343 -19.99 1.41 21.76
CA PRO A 343 -19.40 0.08 21.83
C PRO A 343 -18.91 -0.26 23.24
N GLN A 344 -19.18 -1.50 23.67
CA GLN A 344 -18.81 -1.99 25.00
C GLN A 344 -17.69 -3.02 24.89
N ARG A 345 -16.64 -2.86 25.70
CA ARG A 345 -15.55 -3.84 25.77
C ARG A 345 -16.03 -5.17 26.32
N THR A 346 -15.44 -6.26 25.81
CA THR A 346 -15.62 -7.60 26.40
C THR A 346 -14.75 -7.80 27.64
N GLY A 347 -13.68 -7.01 27.78
CA GLY A 347 -12.64 -7.19 28.81
C GLY A 347 -11.67 -8.34 28.52
N GLN A 348 -11.87 -9.09 27.43
CA GLN A 348 -11.04 -10.23 27.04
C GLN A 348 -10.26 -9.91 25.77
N GLU A 349 -8.94 -10.09 25.83
CA GLU A 349 -8.07 -10.02 24.65
C GLU A 349 -8.06 -11.36 23.92
N TYR A 350 -9.04 -11.56 23.05
CA TYR A 350 -9.08 -12.71 22.14
C TYR A 350 -8.42 -12.34 20.81
N ALA A 351 -7.08 -12.41 20.79
CA ALA A 351 -6.29 -12.09 19.61
C ALA A 351 -6.18 -13.29 18.65
N VAL A 352 -5.99 -13.02 17.35
CA VAL A 352 -5.75 -14.02 16.32
C VAL A 352 -4.56 -14.91 16.69
N GLY A 353 -4.77 -16.22 16.56
CA GLY A 353 -3.74 -17.23 16.74
C GLY A 353 -2.82 -17.35 15.53
N VAL A 354 -1.84 -18.24 15.63
CA VAL A 354 -1.00 -18.61 14.49
C VAL A 354 -1.89 -19.18 13.39
N ASN A 355 -1.76 -18.66 12.17
CA ASN A 355 -2.52 -19.06 10.98
C ASN A 355 -4.04 -19.06 11.22
N ASP A 356 -4.55 -18.03 11.91
CA ASP A 356 -5.96 -17.85 12.29
C ASP A 356 -6.65 -19.08 12.92
N ASN A 357 -5.90 -19.95 13.62
CA ASN A 357 -6.40 -21.23 14.10
C ASN A 357 -7.51 -21.16 15.16
N ASN A 358 -7.77 -19.98 15.70
CA ASN A 358 -8.71 -19.76 16.81
C ASN A 358 -9.95 -18.94 16.40
N GLY A 359 -10.03 -18.45 15.17
CA GLY A 359 -11.19 -17.70 14.66
C GLY A 359 -11.51 -16.45 15.47
N ALA A 360 -10.48 -15.75 15.96
CA ALA A 360 -10.63 -14.49 16.70
C ALA A 360 -11.26 -13.39 15.83
N LEU A 361 -10.94 -13.40 14.54
CA LEU A 361 -11.59 -12.63 13.50
C LEU A 361 -12.30 -13.59 12.54
N ASN A 362 -13.21 -13.06 11.72
CA ASN A 362 -13.77 -13.82 10.59
C ASN A 362 -12.83 -13.73 9.39
N MET A 363 -12.84 -14.76 8.53
CA MET A 363 -12.09 -14.80 7.27
C MET A 363 -12.78 -13.95 6.18
N GLY A 364 -12.90 -12.65 6.43
CA GLY A 364 -13.60 -11.69 5.59
C GLY A 364 -13.61 -10.28 6.21
N PRO A 365 -14.70 -9.50 6.06
CA PRO A 365 -14.77 -8.13 6.56
C PRO A 365 -14.66 -8.06 8.08
N ILE A 366 -13.67 -7.36 8.61
CA ILE A 366 -13.47 -7.13 10.05
C ILE A 366 -13.75 -5.69 10.49
N GLY A 367 -13.92 -4.78 9.53
CA GLY A 367 -14.29 -3.39 9.73
C GLY A 367 -14.55 -2.69 8.41
N VAL A 368 -14.83 -1.39 8.47
CA VAL A 368 -15.12 -0.55 7.29
C VAL A 368 -14.39 0.78 7.41
N ALA A 369 -13.67 1.15 6.35
CA ALA A 369 -13.02 2.45 6.22
C ALA A 369 -14.07 3.56 6.00
N VAL A 370 -13.67 4.81 6.26
CA VAL A 370 -14.55 5.98 6.08
C VAL A 370 -14.98 6.22 4.62
N ASN A 371 -14.27 5.63 3.65
CA ASN A 371 -14.65 5.65 2.23
C ASN A 371 -15.54 4.47 1.80
N GLY A 372 -15.91 3.58 2.72
CA GLY A 372 -16.77 2.43 2.47
C GLY A 372 -16.03 1.14 2.09
N VAL A 373 -14.72 1.19 1.85
CA VAL A 373 -13.94 -0.03 1.60
C VAL A 373 -13.79 -0.83 2.89
N ILE A 374 -13.98 -2.14 2.81
CA ILE A 374 -13.89 -3.03 3.97
C ILE A 374 -12.44 -3.34 4.36
N PHE A 375 -12.19 -3.47 5.67
CA PHE A 375 -10.97 -4.05 6.21
C PHE A 375 -11.12 -5.56 6.30
N PHE A 376 -10.09 -6.31 5.93
CA PHE A 376 -10.06 -7.77 6.00
C PHE A 376 -9.14 -8.27 7.10
N ASN A 377 -9.34 -9.55 7.47
CA ASN A 377 -8.48 -10.31 8.36
C ASN A 377 -7.00 -10.18 7.96
N PRO A 378 -6.04 -10.07 8.90
CA PRO A 378 -4.62 -10.04 8.55
C PRO A 378 -4.11 -11.32 7.88
N PHE A 379 -4.89 -12.40 7.89
CA PHE A 379 -4.64 -13.64 7.14
C PHE A 379 -5.47 -13.73 5.84
N ASP A 380 -4.88 -14.35 4.82
CA ASP A 380 -5.54 -14.66 3.55
C ASP A 380 -6.33 -15.97 3.63
N ALA A 381 -7.04 -16.33 2.56
CA ALA A 381 -7.84 -17.57 2.54
C ALA A 381 -7.03 -18.87 2.75
N GLY A 382 -5.71 -18.83 2.57
CA GLY A 382 -4.78 -19.92 2.89
C GLY A 382 -4.30 -19.93 4.34
N SER A 383 -4.74 -18.96 5.15
CA SER A 383 -4.28 -18.70 6.51
C SER A 383 -2.82 -18.25 6.59
N ASP A 384 -2.29 -17.68 5.51
CA ASP A 384 -0.98 -17.04 5.45
C ASP A 384 -1.11 -15.52 5.64
N ASP A 385 -0.01 -14.85 5.99
CA ASP A 385 0.05 -13.39 6.12
C ASP A 385 -0.36 -12.68 4.81
N ALA A 386 -1.47 -11.94 4.86
CA ALA A 386 -2.09 -11.28 3.71
C ALA A 386 -1.39 -9.95 3.35
N SER A 387 -0.07 -9.98 3.19
CA SER A 387 0.76 -8.80 3.01
C SER A 387 1.35 -8.62 1.60
N ARG A 388 1.09 -9.57 0.69
CA ARG A 388 1.87 -9.74 -0.55
C ARG A 388 1.22 -9.25 -1.85
N ILE A 389 -0.11 -9.34 -1.99
CA ILE A 389 -0.81 -9.08 -3.27
C ILE A 389 -1.65 -7.81 -3.12
N MET A 390 -1.01 -6.66 -3.17
CA MET A 390 -1.65 -5.38 -2.89
C MET A 390 -1.37 -4.38 -4.00
N ASP A 391 -2.32 -3.48 -4.24
CA ASP A 391 -2.04 -2.26 -4.98
C ASP A 391 -1.31 -1.23 -4.09
N ARG A 392 -0.97 -0.08 -4.68
CA ARG A 392 -0.29 1.02 -3.99
C ARG A 392 -1.06 1.60 -2.80
N CYS A 393 -2.36 1.34 -2.73
CA CYS A 393 -3.23 1.77 -1.65
C CYS A 393 -3.46 0.67 -0.60
N CYS A 394 -2.66 -0.40 -0.66
CA CYS A 394 -2.71 -1.55 0.24
C CYS A 394 -4.01 -2.37 0.15
N GLY A 395 -4.65 -2.40 -1.03
CA GLY A 395 -5.86 -3.19 -1.25
C GLY A 395 -5.90 -3.99 -2.55
N HIS A 396 -6.84 -4.94 -2.62
CA HIS A 396 -7.11 -5.76 -3.80
C HIS A 396 -8.51 -6.41 -3.72
N PRO A 397 -9.07 -6.92 -4.83
CA PRO A 397 -10.31 -7.68 -4.81
C PRO A 397 -10.13 -9.15 -4.41
N ALA A 398 -11.10 -9.70 -3.67
CA ALA A 398 -11.28 -11.14 -3.46
C ALA A 398 -12.01 -11.80 -4.65
N PRO A 399 -12.13 -13.14 -4.69
CA PRO A 399 -12.91 -13.85 -5.71
C PRO A 399 -14.38 -13.40 -5.82
N GLY A 400 -15.00 -12.92 -4.73
CA GLY A 400 -16.34 -12.31 -4.72
C GLY A 400 -16.39 -10.90 -5.30
N GLY A 401 -15.23 -10.33 -5.62
CA GLY A 401 -15.05 -9.02 -6.21
C GLY A 401 -15.10 -7.85 -5.23
N ASP A 402 -15.21 -8.13 -3.93
CA ASP A 402 -15.06 -7.15 -2.88
C ASP A 402 -13.60 -6.67 -2.83
N TYR A 403 -13.36 -5.40 -3.09
CA TYR A 403 -12.08 -4.76 -2.85
C TYR A 403 -11.92 -4.50 -1.34
N HIS A 404 -10.77 -4.83 -0.77
CA HIS A 404 -10.53 -4.72 0.67
C HIS A 404 -9.07 -4.37 0.98
N TYR A 405 -8.84 -3.92 2.22
CA TYR A 405 -7.49 -3.66 2.74
C TYR A 405 -7.12 -4.67 3.82
N HIS A 406 -5.89 -5.18 3.76
CA HIS A 406 -5.28 -6.00 4.81
C HIS A 406 -4.30 -5.21 5.70
N LYS A 407 -3.81 -4.06 5.20
CA LYS A 407 -2.85 -3.19 5.87
C LYS A 407 -3.34 -1.74 5.92
N TYR A 408 -2.56 -0.86 6.54
CA TYR A 408 -2.83 0.58 6.55
C TYR A 408 -3.08 1.13 5.13
N PRO A 409 -4.31 1.54 4.80
CA PRO A 409 -4.61 2.02 3.48
C PRO A 409 -4.24 3.50 3.35
N ILE A 410 -3.00 3.75 2.97
CA ILE A 410 -2.44 5.11 2.86
C ILE A 410 -3.29 6.06 2.01
N CYS A 411 -4.10 5.53 1.10
CA CYS A 411 -4.98 6.30 0.23
C CYS A 411 -6.35 6.67 0.82
N VAL A 412 -6.81 6.04 1.92
CA VAL A 412 -8.16 6.29 2.49
C VAL A 412 -8.36 7.75 2.86
N ASN A 413 -7.31 8.42 3.30
CA ASN A 413 -7.38 9.83 3.67
C ASN A 413 -7.16 10.79 2.50
N THR A 414 -6.88 10.34 1.27
CA THR A 414 -6.56 11.23 0.13
C THR A 414 -7.67 12.29 -0.06
N PRO A 415 -7.36 13.60 -0.08
CA PRO A 415 -6.03 14.22 -0.23
C PRO A 415 -5.28 14.54 1.08
N PHE A 416 -5.82 14.18 2.24
CA PHE A 416 -5.19 14.33 3.55
C PHE A 416 -4.11 13.25 3.70
N VAL A 417 -2.85 13.69 3.81
CA VAL A 417 -1.71 12.81 4.09
C VAL A 417 -1.35 12.96 5.55
N ASP A 418 -1.31 11.82 6.24
CA ASP A 418 -0.87 11.76 7.62
C ASP A 418 0.67 11.78 7.68
N LYS A 419 1.22 12.93 8.05
CA LYS A 419 2.65 13.14 8.22
C LYS A 419 3.11 12.93 9.67
N GLY A 420 2.30 12.28 10.50
CA GLY A 420 2.68 12.01 11.90
C GLY A 420 3.04 13.27 12.68
N GLU A 421 2.45 14.42 12.34
CA GLU A 421 2.63 15.69 13.04
C GLU A 421 1.80 15.75 14.33
N ASN A 422 0.78 14.90 14.43
CA ASN A 422 -0.15 14.79 15.54
C ASN A 422 -0.65 13.34 15.64
N HIS A 423 -1.53 13.05 16.61
CA HIS A 423 -2.30 11.82 16.60
C HIS A 423 -2.99 11.64 15.25
N SER A 424 -2.88 10.43 14.69
CA SER A 424 -3.44 10.09 13.40
C SER A 424 -4.95 10.34 13.32
N PRO A 425 -5.49 10.61 12.13
CA PRO A 425 -6.91 10.72 11.94
C PRO A 425 -7.61 9.36 12.00
N LEU A 426 -8.92 9.42 12.28
CA LEU A 426 -9.83 8.28 12.20
C LEU A 426 -9.95 7.84 10.73
N ILE A 427 -9.66 6.56 10.45
CA ILE A 427 -9.70 6.00 9.09
C ILE A 427 -10.87 5.03 8.87
N GLY A 428 -11.51 4.57 9.95
CA GLY A 428 -12.63 3.64 9.87
C GLY A 428 -13.07 3.14 11.23
N PHE A 429 -13.90 2.09 11.21
CA PHE A 429 -14.43 1.44 12.41
C PHE A 429 -14.33 -0.08 12.26
N ALA A 430 -13.95 -0.77 13.34
CA ALA A 430 -14.06 -2.22 13.41
C ALA A 430 -15.52 -2.63 13.60
N LEU A 431 -15.88 -3.88 13.26
CA LEU A 431 -17.27 -4.36 13.36
C LEU A 431 -17.82 -4.46 14.79
N ASP A 432 -16.97 -4.31 15.81
CA ASP A 432 -17.39 -4.16 17.20
C ASP A 432 -17.80 -2.72 17.56
N GLY A 433 -17.63 -1.77 16.63
CA GLY A 433 -18.03 -0.36 16.74
C GLY A 433 -16.92 0.57 17.23
N PHE A 434 -15.74 0.06 17.59
CA PHE A 434 -14.63 0.91 18.03
C PHE A 434 -13.91 1.57 16.83
N PRO A 435 -13.41 2.81 17.00
CA PRO A 435 -12.71 3.54 15.95
C PRO A 435 -11.34 2.93 15.64
N VAL A 436 -10.93 3.02 14.37
CA VAL A 436 -9.61 2.64 13.87
C VAL A 436 -8.90 3.88 13.35
N TYR A 437 -7.74 4.20 13.92
CA TYR A 437 -6.91 5.35 13.57
C TYR A 437 -5.71 4.96 12.72
N GLY A 438 -5.10 5.95 12.05
CA GLY A 438 -3.81 5.82 11.37
C GLY A 438 -2.65 5.48 12.33
N PRO A 439 -1.38 5.49 11.87
CA PRO A 439 -0.30 4.85 12.60
C PRO A 439 0.29 5.63 13.79
N TYR A 440 0.03 6.93 13.94
CA TYR A 440 0.67 7.81 14.93
C TYR A 440 -0.20 8.07 16.15
N GLU A 441 0.44 7.94 17.32
CA GLU A 441 -0.11 8.36 18.61
C GLU A 441 0.07 9.87 18.83
N ARG A 442 1.24 10.39 18.41
CA ARG A 442 1.63 11.80 18.54
C ARG A 442 2.73 12.12 17.54
N GLU A 443 3.21 13.37 17.56
CA GLU A 443 4.29 13.83 16.68
C GLU A 443 5.47 12.85 16.65
N GLY A 444 5.73 12.28 15.46
CA GLY A 444 6.85 11.38 15.19
C GLY A 444 6.82 10.02 15.92
N VAL A 445 5.76 9.68 16.64
CA VAL A 445 5.66 8.41 17.38
C VAL A 445 4.51 7.58 16.84
N MET A 446 4.86 6.50 16.15
CA MET A 446 3.89 5.47 15.78
C MET A 446 3.35 4.76 17.04
N ALA A 447 2.06 4.48 17.09
CA ALA A 447 1.42 3.81 18.24
C ALA A 447 2.02 2.42 18.52
N ARG A 448 2.41 1.67 17.47
CA ARG A 448 3.12 0.38 17.61
C ARG A 448 4.48 0.49 18.34
N ASP A 449 5.06 1.67 18.36
CA ASP A 449 6.37 1.98 18.94
C ASP A 449 6.27 2.75 20.26
N ASP A 450 5.07 3.12 20.71
CA ASP A 450 4.90 3.87 21.94
C ASP A 450 5.09 2.96 23.16
N THR A 451 6.05 3.34 24.02
CA THR A 451 6.33 2.63 25.26
C THR A 451 5.54 3.20 26.45
N ALA A 452 4.99 4.42 26.32
CA ALA A 452 4.19 5.04 27.37
C ALA A 452 2.77 4.47 27.41
N HIS A 453 2.16 4.27 26.24
CA HIS A 453 0.82 3.70 26.09
C HIS A 453 0.85 2.58 25.03
N PRO A 454 1.48 1.43 25.33
CA PRO A 454 1.67 0.39 24.32
C PRO A 454 0.34 -0.18 23.84
N LEU A 455 0.27 -0.49 22.55
CA LEU A 455 -0.83 -1.27 22.00
C LEU A 455 -0.84 -2.68 22.61
N ASN A 456 -2.04 -3.17 22.87
CA ASN A 456 -2.24 -4.57 23.23
C ASN A 456 -2.21 -5.49 21.99
N LYS A 457 -2.44 -6.79 22.20
CA LYS A 457 -2.41 -7.80 21.12
C LYS A 457 -3.49 -7.61 20.04
N LEU A 458 -4.48 -6.75 20.28
CA LEU A 458 -5.55 -6.44 19.34
C LEU A 458 -5.22 -5.22 18.46
N ASN A 459 -4.04 -4.60 18.62
CA ASN A 459 -3.69 -3.28 18.10
C ASN A 459 -4.49 -2.13 18.71
N ALA A 460 -4.81 -2.23 20.01
CA ALA A 460 -5.61 -1.22 20.69
C ALA A 460 -5.02 -0.75 22.02
N HIS A 461 -5.39 0.47 22.41
CA HIS A 461 -5.18 1.01 23.75
C HIS A 461 -6.27 2.05 24.06
N GLU A 462 -6.12 2.80 25.15
CA GLU A 462 -7.03 3.86 25.55
C GLU A 462 -6.30 5.13 25.95
N ASP A 463 -6.88 6.27 25.58
CA ASP A 463 -6.53 7.58 26.10
C ASP A 463 -7.78 8.34 26.61
N LYS A 464 -7.58 9.45 27.31
CA LYS A 464 -8.67 10.23 27.93
C LYS A 464 -9.59 10.95 26.93
N GLU A 465 -9.07 11.31 25.76
CA GLU A 465 -9.77 12.05 24.72
C GLU A 465 -10.60 11.11 23.83
N ARG A 466 -10.04 9.98 23.41
CA ARG A 466 -10.61 9.03 22.43
C ARG A 466 -11.26 7.81 23.09
N GLY A 467 -10.92 7.52 24.35
CA GLY A 467 -11.29 6.24 24.97
C GLY A 467 -10.56 5.09 24.29
N TRP A 468 -11.12 3.89 24.35
CA TRP A 468 -10.57 2.73 23.63
C TRP A 468 -10.67 2.88 22.12
N HIS A 469 -9.56 2.62 21.44
CA HIS A 469 -9.46 2.70 19.99
C HIS A 469 -8.34 1.82 19.46
N TYR A 470 -8.40 1.51 18.15
CA TYR A 470 -7.36 0.79 17.44
C TYR A 470 -6.42 1.74 16.70
N HIS A 471 -5.18 1.30 16.53
CA HIS A 471 -4.23 1.88 15.58
C HIS A 471 -3.80 0.86 14.54
N VAL A 472 -3.75 1.28 13.28
CA VAL A 472 -3.01 0.51 12.28
C VAL A 472 -1.51 0.49 12.61
N SER A 473 -0.84 -0.60 12.25
CA SER A 473 0.58 -0.85 12.49
C SER A 473 1.26 -1.20 11.16
N PRO A 474 1.69 -0.20 10.37
CA PRO A 474 2.38 -0.43 9.09
C PRO A 474 3.53 -1.43 9.26
N GLY A 475 3.72 -2.34 8.31
CA GLY A 475 4.76 -3.38 8.34
C GLY A 475 4.82 -4.26 9.60
N HIS A 476 3.85 -4.22 10.51
CA HIS A 476 3.84 -5.01 11.73
C HIS A 476 2.47 -5.69 11.92
N PHE A 477 2.47 -7.03 11.88
CA PHE A 477 1.28 -7.83 12.13
C PHE A 477 0.66 -7.46 13.50
N PRO A 478 -0.67 -7.32 13.64
CA PRO A 478 -1.75 -7.67 12.72
C PRO A 478 -2.19 -6.54 11.78
N TYR A 479 -1.37 -5.50 11.58
CA TYR A 479 -1.56 -4.37 10.65
C TYR A 479 -2.78 -3.46 10.89
N ILE A 480 -4.00 -3.98 11.00
CA ILE A 480 -5.21 -3.19 11.28
C ILE A 480 -5.71 -3.51 12.68
N ILE A 481 -6.30 -4.70 12.89
CA ILE A 481 -6.71 -5.19 14.21
C ILE A 481 -6.33 -6.65 14.38
N GLY A 482 -5.99 -7.05 15.61
CA GLY A 482 -5.66 -8.43 15.96
C GLY A 482 -6.83 -9.24 16.50
N GLY A 483 -8.01 -8.64 16.62
CA GLY A 483 -9.20 -9.22 17.23
C GLY A 483 -10.14 -8.12 17.69
N TYR A 484 -11.34 -8.48 18.13
CA TYR A 484 -12.34 -7.52 18.59
C TYR A 484 -12.19 -7.22 20.09
N MET A 485 -12.07 -5.94 20.43
CA MET A 485 -12.16 -5.38 21.78
C MET A 485 -13.59 -5.47 22.32
N GLY A 486 -14.56 -5.27 21.44
CA GLY A 486 -15.97 -5.24 21.77
C GLY A 486 -16.74 -6.48 21.32
N ARG A 487 -18.03 -6.50 21.65
CA ARG A 487 -18.93 -7.57 21.22
C ARG A 487 -19.30 -7.38 19.75
N VAL A 488 -19.09 -8.41 18.94
CA VAL A 488 -19.60 -8.47 17.57
C VAL A 488 -20.80 -9.39 17.52
N ASN A 489 -21.89 -8.92 16.91
CA ASN A 489 -22.98 -9.81 16.51
C ASN A 489 -22.51 -10.62 15.30
N ARG A 490 -21.83 -11.74 15.55
CA ARG A 490 -21.55 -12.73 14.51
C ARG A 490 -22.89 -13.34 14.09
N MET A 491 -23.50 -12.85 13.01
CA MET A 491 -24.54 -13.62 12.34
C MET A 491 -23.86 -14.90 11.86
N ARG A 492 -24.24 -16.03 12.47
CA ARG A 492 -23.80 -17.37 12.07
C ARG A 492 -24.40 -17.75 10.73
#